data_AF-A0A8J4W6V8-F1
#
_entry.id   AF-A0A8J4W6V8-F1
#
_cell.length_a   1.000
_cell.length_b   1.000
_cell.length_c   1.000
_cell.angle_alpha   90.00
_cell.angle_beta   90.00
_cell.angle_gamma   90.00
#
_symmetry.space_group_name_H-M   'P 1'
#
loop_
_entity.id
_entity.type
_entity.pdbx_description
1 polymer ?
#
loop_
_entity_poly.entity_id
_entity_poly.type
_entity_poly.pdbx_seq_one_letter_code
_entity_poly.pdbx_strand_id
1 'polypeptide(L)'
;MRLLTHNMLSSNIKGVSNGFPLRIEVEKVVEKQVDFNADFLRNMFPKIEWKAFVDAAKTIGYAELPEEVDSSALDSEEFLNKFHHALLELHLEEGALVCPETGRRFPVSKGIPNMLLHEDEV
;
A
#
# COMPACT_ATOMS: atom_id res chain seq x y z
N MET A 1 9.07 -1.78 0.74
CA MET A 1 7.74 -2.23 1.16
C MET A 1 6.78 -2.03 0.02
N ARG A 2 6.17 -3.09 -0.50
CA ARG A 2 5.23 -3.04 -1.63
C ARG A 2 3.91 -2.40 -1.21
N LEU A 3 3.22 -1.74 -2.13
CA LEU A 3 1.89 -1.21 -1.84
C LEU A 3 0.87 -2.31 -1.50
N LEU A 4 1.06 -3.54 -2.02
CA LEU A 4 0.31 -4.71 -1.54
C LEU A 4 0.41 -4.89 -0.03
N THR A 5 1.61 -4.76 0.53
CA THR A 5 1.84 -4.90 1.97
C THR A 5 1.19 -3.75 2.73
N HIS A 6 1.34 -2.51 2.25
CA HIS A 6 0.70 -1.34 2.84
C HIS A 6 -0.83 -1.50 2.95
N ASN A 7 -1.47 -2.00 1.89
CA ASN A 7 -2.92 -2.19 1.84
C ASN A 7 -3.43 -3.28 2.81
N MET A 8 -2.54 -4.08 3.40
CA MET A 8 -2.85 -5.12 4.39
C MET A 8 -2.45 -4.71 5.82
N LEU A 9 -1.84 -3.54 6.01
CA LEU A 9 -1.35 -3.07 7.32
C LEU A 9 -2.29 -2.02 7.93
N SER A 10 -2.62 -2.23 9.19
CA SER A 10 -3.41 -1.32 10.02
C SER A 10 -2.70 -1.04 11.33
N SER A 11 -2.95 0.12 11.93
CA SER A 11 -2.52 0.41 13.30
C SER A 11 -3.37 -0.37 14.30
N ASN A 12 -2.72 -1.17 15.14
CA ASN A 12 -3.36 -1.96 16.21
C ASN A 12 -3.06 -1.40 17.61
N ILE A 13 -2.70 -0.11 17.71
CA ILE A 13 -2.47 0.56 18.98
C ILE A 13 -3.75 0.51 19.82
N LYS A 14 -3.60 0.25 21.12
CA LYS A 14 -4.70 0.21 22.07
C LYS A 14 -5.60 1.44 21.97
N GLY A 15 -6.90 1.21 21.85
CA GLY A 15 -7.91 2.27 21.78
C GLY A 15 -8.15 2.85 20.40
N VAL A 16 -7.36 2.49 19.38
CA VAL A 16 -7.59 2.91 18.00
C VAL A 16 -8.80 2.17 17.43
N SER A 17 -9.75 2.93 16.89
CA SER A 17 -10.92 2.37 16.19
C SER A 17 -10.71 2.40 14.67
N ASN A 18 -10.01 3.40 14.16
CA ASN A 18 -9.73 3.61 12.73
C ASN A 18 -8.22 3.56 12.48
N GLY A 19 -7.67 2.35 12.41
CA GLY A 19 -6.23 2.14 12.18
C GLY A 19 -5.80 2.12 10.72
N PHE A 20 -6.73 2.23 9.77
CA PHE A 20 -6.50 2.06 8.34
C PHE A 20 -7.17 3.17 7.51
N PRO A 21 -6.57 3.61 6.38
CA PRO A 21 -5.21 3.28 5.94
C PRO A 21 -4.15 4.07 6.71
N LEU A 22 -2.97 3.48 6.84
CA LEU A 22 -1.80 4.20 7.35
C LEU A 22 -1.33 5.24 6.32
N ARG A 23 -1.11 6.49 6.73
CA ARG A 23 -0.57 7.52 5.83
C ARG A 23 0.90 7.22 5.51
N ILE A 24 1.31 7.37 4.26
CA ILE A 24 2.69 7.15 3.85
C ILE A 24 3.44 8.49 3.91
N GLU A 25 4.59 8.49 4.55
CA GLU A 25 5.60 9.53 4.40
C GLU A 25 6.78 8.96 3.63
N VAL A 26 7.06 9.56 2.48
CA VAL A 26 8.03 9.04 1.52
C VAL A 26 9.37 9.74 1.72
N GLU A 27 10.42 8.94 1.90
CA GLU A 27 11.81 9.43 1.84
C GLU A 27 12.52 8.86 0.61
N LYS A 28 12.33 7.56 0.32
CA LYS A 28 12.91 6.91 -0.84
C LYS A 28 11.97 5.84 -1.40
N VAL A 29 11.69 5.95 -2.70
CA VAL A 29 11.00 4.91 -3.48
C VAL A 29 12.00 4.27 -4.42
N VAL A 30 11.88 2.96 -4.61
CA VAL A 30 12.60 2.22 -5.63
C VAL A 30 11.65 1.34 -6.40
N GLU A 31 11.95 1.14 -7.66
CA GLU A 31 11.23 0.19 -8.50
C GLU A 31 11.98 -1.15 -8.52
N LYS A 32 11.25 -2.25 -8.35
CA LYS A 32 11.79 -3.61 -8.41
C LYS A 32 10.89 -4.44 -9.32
N GLN A 33 11.42 -4.82 -10.47
CA GLN A 33 10.72 -5.61 -11.48
C GLN A 33 10.22 -6.95 -10.92
N VAL A 34 9.01 -7.33 -11.30
CA VAL A 34 8.36 -8.59 -10.90
C VAL A 34 7.69 -9.19 -12.12
N ASP A 35 7.80 -10.52 -12.29
CA ASP A 35 7.12 -11.20 -13.40
C ASP A 35 5.61 -10.95 -13.34
N PHE A 36 5.06 -10.55 -14.49
CA PHE A 36 3.65 -10.28 -14.64
C PHE A 36 2.82 -11.56 -14.51
N ASN A 37 1.77 -11.52 -13.68
CA ASN A 37 0.84 -12.64 -13.52
C ASN A 37 -0.61 -12.12 -13.40
N ALA A 38 -1.33 -12.17 -14.51
CA ALA A 38 -2.71 -11.69 -14.57
C ALA A 38 -3.64 -12.41 -13.59
N ASP A 39 -3.50 -13.72 -13.41
CA ASP A 39 -4.37 -14.49 -12.52
C ASP A 39 -4.14 -14.12 -11.05
N PHE A 40 -2.90 -13.84 -10.66
CA PHE A 40 -2.59 -13.30 -9.33
C PHE A 40 -3.30 -11.96 -9.12
N LEU A 41 -3.23 -11.04 -10.09
CA LEU A 41 -3.83 -9.72 -9.99
C LEU A 41 -5.35 -9.80 -9.88
N ARG A 42 -6.01 -10.62 -10.71
CA ARG A 42 -7.46 -10.84 -10.66
C ARG A 42 -7.92 -11.40 -9.31
N ASN A 43 -7.15 -12.34 -8.76
CA ASN A 43 -7.45 -12.92 -7.44
C ASN A 43 -7.15 -11.96 -6.28
N MET A 44 -6.23 -11.03 -6.46
CA MET A 44 -5.85 -10.06 -5.43
C MET A 44 -6.78 -8.85 -5.41
N PHE A 45 -7.23 -8.38 -6.58
CA PHE A 45 -8.11 -7.22 -6.74
C PHE A 45 -9.28 -7.15 -5.74
N PRO A 46 -10.10 -8.21 -5.51
CA PRO A 46 -11.20 -8.13 -4.55
C PRO A 46 -10.77 -8.00 -3.08
N LYS A 47 -9.49 -8.19 -2.78
CA LYS A 47 -8.91 -8.04 -1.42
C LYS A 47 -8.26 -6.67 -1.22
N ILE A 48 -8.13 -5.88 -2.29
CA ILE A 48 -7.51 -4.57 -2.22
C ILE A 48 -8.57 -3.55 -1.85
N GLU A 49 -8.32 -2.78 -0.79
CA GLU A 49 -9.09 -1.58 -0.52
C GLU A 49 -8.65 -0.49 -1.50
N TRP A 50 -9.41 -0.34 -2.59
CA TRP A 50 -8.99 0.39 -3.79
C TRP A 50 -8.67 1.85 -3.50
N LYS A 51 -9.52 2.54 -2.73
CA LYS A 51 -9.31 3.96 -2.41
C LYS A 51 -7.99 4.18 -1.68
N ALA A 52 -7.73 3.38 -0.65
CA ALA A 52 -6.48 3.44 0.10
C ALA A 52 -5.25 3.12 -0.78
N PHE A 53 -5.39 2.17 -1.70
CA PHE A 53 -4.33 1.81 -2.63
C PHE A 53 -4.00 2.93 -3.63
N VAL A 54 -5.01 3.56 -4.23
CA VAL A 54 -4.83 4.70 -5.15
C VAL A 54 -4.20 5.89 -4.43
N ASP A 55 -4.66 6.22 -3.22
CA ASP A 55 -4.10 7.31 -2.43
C ASP A 55 -2.64 7.03 -2.05
N ALA A 56 -2.31 5.78 -1.71
CA ALA A 56 -0.94 5.35 -1.46
C ALA A 56 -0.06 5.45 -2.72
N ALA A 57 -0.56 5.00 -3.87
CA ALA A 57 0.12 5.11 -5.16
C ALA A 57 0.43 6.56 -5.52
N LYS A 58 -0.56 7.46 -5.40
CA LYS A 58 -0.39 8.91 -5.61
C LYS A 58 0.69 9.48 -4.68
N THR A 59 0.67 9.08 -3.40
CA THR A 59 1.64 9.54 -2.39
C THR A 59 3.08 9.15 -2.72
N ILE A 60 3.28 7.96 -3.30
CA ILE A 60 4.62 7.50 -3.73
C ILE A 60 5.01 7.98 -5.14
N GLY A 61 4.21 8.84 -5.77
CA GLY A 61 4.50 9.47 -7.05
C GLY A 61 3.92 8.78 -8.28
N TYR A 62 2.98 7.83 -8.11
CA TYR A 62 2.33 7.13 -9.22
C TYR A 62 0.83 7.44 -9.30
N ALA A 63 0.43 8.20 -10.33
CA ALA A 63 -0.93 8.73 -10.49
C ALA A 63 -1.68 8.16 -11.70
N GLU A 64 -1.24 7.04 -12.28
CA GLU A 64 -1.88 6.46 -13.47
C GLU A 64 -3.08 5.55 -13.15
N LEU A 65 -3.33 5.27 -11.86
CA LEU A 65 -4.50 4.49 -11.46
C LEU A 65 -5.78 5.34 -11.48
N PRO A 66 -6.91 4.78 -11.96
CA PRO A 66 -8.18 5.47 -11.90
C PRO A 66 -8.68 5.58 -10.44
N GLU A 67 -9.45 6.64 -10.15
CA GLU A 67 -9.97 6.89 -8.80
C GLU A 67 -11.01 5.84 -8.37
N GLU A 68 -11.82 5.40 -9.33
CA GLU A 68 -12.80 4.34 -9.17
C GLU A 68 -12.59 3.30 -10.27
N VAL A 69 -12.84 2.05 -9.93
CA VAL A 69 -12.68 0.93 -10.86
C VAL A 69 -13.70 -0.15 -10.52
N ASP A 70 -14.26 -0.76 -11.55
CA ASP A 70 -15.12 -1.93 -11.42
C ASP A 70 -14.39 -3.20 -11.89
N SER A 71 -14.98 -4.37 -11.59
CA SER A 71 -14.36 -5.66 -11.90
C SER A 71 -14.14 -5.91 -13.40
N SER A 72 -14.84 -5.20 -14.30
CA SER A 72 -14.64 -5.35 -15.76
C SER A 72 -13.29 -4.79 -16.23
N ALA A 73 -12.67 -3.89 -15.46
CA ALA A 73 -11.34 -3.38 -15.76
C ALA A 73 -10.26 -4.49 -15.76
N LEU A 74 -10.51 -5.62 -15.06
CA LEU A 74 -9.62 -6.78 -15.00
C LEU A 74 -9.48 -7.55 -16.32
N ASP A 75 -10.32 -7.23 -17.32
CA ASP A 75 -10.21 -7.78 -18.67
C ASP A 75 -9.26 -6.94 -19.54
N SER A 76 -8.93 -5.71 -19.12
CA SER A 76 -7.99 -4.84 -19.82
C SER A 76 -6.55 -5.14 -19.42
N GLU A 77 -5.74 -5.57 -20.38
CA GLU A 77 -4.31 -5.77 -20.19
C GLU A 77 -3.59 -4.47 -19.80
N GLU A 78 -4.03 -3.32 -20.33
CA GLU A 78 -3.48 -2.01 -19.96
C GLU A 78 -3.71 -1.72 -18.47
N PHE A 79 -4.92 -1.98 -17.97
CA PHE A 79 -5.24 -1.81 -16.55
C PHE A 79 -4.42 -2.76 -15.68
N LEU A 80 -4.33 -4.04 -16.06
CA LEU A 80 -3.57 -5.04 -15.32
C LEU A 80 -2.08 -4.67 -15.23
N ASN A 81 -1.49 -4.12 -16.28
CA ASN A 81 -0.10 -3.63 -16.25
C ASN A 81 0.07 -2.47 -15.27
N LYS A 82 -0.82 -1.46 -15.30
CA LYS A 82 -0.77 -0.32 -14.37
C LYS A 82 -0.99 -0.77 -12.92
N PHE A 83 -1.90 -1.72 -12.71
CA PHE A 83 -2.20 -2.30 -11.41
C PHE A 83 -1.02 -3.12 -10.88
N HIS A 84 -0.42 -3.98 -11.72
CA HIS A 84 0.80 -4.75 -11.41
C HIS A 84 1.94 -3.86 -10.95
N HIS A 85 2.24 -2.83 -11.75
CA HIS A 85 3.33 -1.90 -11.49
C HIS A 85 3.18 -1.25 -10.11
N ALA A 86 2.00 -0.65 -9.86
CA ALA A 86 1.73 -0.02 -8.57
C ALA A 86 1.74 -1.02 -7.40
N LEU A 87 1.15 -2.20 -7.58
CA LEU A 87 0.94 -3.16 -6.49
C LEU A 87 2.23 -3.87 -6.06
N LEU A 88 3.11 -4.21 -7.03
CA LEU A 88 4.22 -5.15 -6.83
C LEU A 88 5.60 -4.55 -7.11
N GLU A 89 5.69 -3.58 -8.01
CA GLU A 89 6.96 -3.06 -8.51
C GLU A 89 7.40 -1.78 -7.82
N LEU A 90 6.46 -0.99 -7.30
CA LEU A 90 6.76 0.19 -6.50
C LEU A 90 7.01 -0.17 -5.03
N HIS A 91 8.19 0.18 -4.52
CA HIS A 91 8.61 -0.12 -3.15
C HIS A 91 8.98 1.17 -2.42
N LEU A 92 8.33 1.40 -1.29
CA LEU A 92 8.83 2.34 -0.29
C LEU A 92 10.07 1.73 0.37
N GLU A 93 11.26 2.22 0.03
CA GLU A 93 12.55 1.72 0.55
C GLU A 93 12.88 2.38 1.89
N GLU A 94 12.71 3.70 2.00
CA GLU A 94 12.86 4.46 3.25
C GLU A 94 11.66 5.41 3.42
N GLY A 95 11.17 5.56 4.65
CA GLY A 95 10.04 6.43 4.95
C GLY A 95 9.35 6.04 6.26
N ALA A 96 8.05 6.32 6.35
CA ALA A 96 7.24 5.86 7.48
C ALA A 96 5.76 5.67 7.13
N LEU A 97 5.09 4.88 7.96
CA LEU A 97 3.64 4.73 7.99
C LEU A 97 3.10 5.43 9.23
N VAL A 98 2.11 6.29 9.09
CA VAL A 98 1.57 7.10 10.19
C VAL A 98 0.13 6.69 10.46
N CYS A 99 -0.16 6.31 11.71
CA CYS A 99 -1.53 6.04 12.14
C CYS A 99 -2.40 7.27 11.90
N PRO A 100 -3.56 7.13 11.22
CA PRO A 100 -4.42 8.27 10.93
C PRO A 100 -5.07 8.85 12.20
N GLU A 101 -5.28 8.03 13.23
CA GLU A 101 -5.96 8.43 14.47
C GLU A 101 -4.99 8.98 15.53
N THR A 102 -3.90 8.26 15.83
CA THR A 102 -2.97 8.63 16.92
C THR A 102 -1.77 9.44 16.46
N GLY A 103 -1.50 9.47 15.15
CA GLY A 103 -0.27 10.06 14.60
C GLY A 103 0.99 9.23 14.89
N ARG A 104 0.87 8.05 15.50
CA ARG A 104 2.02 7.16 15.76
C ARG A 104 2.69 6.79 14.44
N ARG A 105 4.03 6.94 14.41
CA ARG A 105 4.86 6.77 13.22
C ARG A 105 5.62 5.46 13.25
N PHE A 106 5.35 4.56 12.31
CA PHE A 106 6.03 3.28 12.10
C PHE A 106 7.10 3.44 11.02
N PRO A 107 8.40 3.40 11.36
CA PRO A 107 9.45 3.63 10.36
C PRO A 107 9.52 2.48 9.37
N VAL A 108 9.81 2.80 8.12
CA VAL A 108 10.12 1.85 7.05
C VAL A 108 11.58 2.04 6.69
N SER A 109 12.39 1.00 6.83
CA SER A 109 13.81 1.03 6.45
C SER A 109 14.20 -0.21 5.68
N LYS A 110 15.01 -0.05 4.62
CA LYS A 110 15.37 -1.12 3.68
C LYS A 110 14.15 -1.87 3.17
N GLY A 111 13.06 -1.14 3.00
CA GLY A 111 11.77 -1.65 2.56
C GLY A 111 11.02 -2.52 3.57
N ILE A 112 11.41 -2.55 4.84
CA ILE A 112 10.76 -3.32 5.92
C ILE A 112 10.06 -2.34 6.88
N PRO A 113 8.72 -2.41 7.01
CA PRO A 113 7.99 -1.62 8.00
C PRO A 113 8.17 -2.20 9.40
N ASN A 114 8.52 -1.36 10.38
CA ASN A 114 8.59 -1.73 11.78
C ASN A 114 7.26 -1.38 12.48
N MET A 115 6.43 -2.40 12.69
CA MET A 115 5.11 -2.29 13.34
C MET A 115 5.14 -2.67 14.83
N LEU A 116 6.32 -2.72 15.46
CA LEU A 116 6.43 -3.04 16.89
C LEU A 116 5.83 -1.91 17.74
N LEU A 117 5.08 -2.33 18.76
CA LEU A 117 4.45 -1.47 19.76
C LEU A 117 5.19 -1.61 21.09
N HIS A 118 5.22 -0.54 21.87
CA HIS A 118 5.67 -0.57 23.25
C HIS A 118 4.61 -1.23 24.15
N GLU A 119 5.00 -1.70 25.34
CA GLU A 119 4.08 -2.42 26.26
C GLU A 119 2.85 -1.57 26.66
N ASP A 120 3.00 -0.25 26.73
CA ASP A 120 1.94 0.70 27.01
C ASP A 120 1.01 0.97 25.82
N GLU A 121 1.44 0.64 24.59
CA GLU A 121 0.68 0.82 23.35
C GLU A 121 -0.21 -0.40 23.00
N VAL A 122 -0.18 -1.48 23.79
CA VAL A 122 -0.91 -2.75 23.60
C VAL A 122 -2.14 -2.87 24.53
#